data_AF-A0A4Q3LAQ4-F1
#
_entry.id   AF-A0A4Q3LAQ4-F1
#
_cell.length_a   1.000
_cell.length_b   1.000
_cell.length_c   1.000
_cell.angle_alpha   90.00
_cell.angle_beta   90.00
_cell.angle_gamma   90.00
#
_symmetry.space_group_name_H-M   'P 1'
#
loop_
_entity.id
_entity.type
_entity.pdbx_description
1 polymer ?
#
loop_
_entity_poly.entity_id
_entity_poly.type
_entity_poly.pdbx_seq_one_letter_code
_entity_poly.pdbx_strand_id
1 'polypeptide(L)'
;MNGARRGLALLAAAATLWLAASPLHAQDTAYKCSSRGGTTYADRPCPGGRMLGPAGPRKTERTRAVPQDRAKIARRAMLSEEARAECKALDVKLADHKAQLKAKGEAVTLEDEMPMVFTQKRFRELRC
;
A
#
# COMPACT_ATOMS: atom_id res chain seq x y z
N MET A 1 38.37 51.83 37.78
CA MET A 1 38.75 50.91 36.68
C MET A 1 38.13 49.53 36.92
N ASN A 2 36.82 49.32 36.69
CA ASN A 2 36.16 48.02 36.97
C ASN A 2 34.97 47.70 36.05
N GLY A 3 34.89 48.28 34.85
CA GLY A 3 33.72 48.13 33.96
C GLY A 3 33.89 47.15 32.79
N ALA A 4 35.12 46.90 32.32
CA ALA A 4 35.33 46.28 31.01
C ALA A 4 35.43 44.74 31.01
N ARG A 5 35.54 44.09 32.19
CA ARG A 5 35.80 42.63 32.28
C ARG A 5 34.55 41.76 32.39
N ARG A 6 33.37 42.35 32.63
CA ARG A 6 32.12 41.59 32.81
C ARG A 6 31.35 41.35 31.50
N GLY A 7 31.58 42.15 30.46
CA GLY A 7 30.88 42.04 29.17
C GLY A 7 31.39 40.89 28.28
N LEU A 8 32.67 40.53 28.38
CA LEU A 8 33.27 39.51 27.52
C LEU A 8 33.01 38.07 27.98
N ALA A 9 32.68 37.85 29.26
CA ALA A 9 32.42 36.51 29.78
C ALA A 9 31.03 35.96 29.38
N LEU A 10 30.07 36.83 29.06
CA LEU A 10 28.71 36.41 28.71
C LEU A 10 28.54 36.04 27.22
N LEU A 11 29.45 36.45 26.34
CA LEU A 11 29.39 36.10 24.92
C LEU A 11 30.04 34.74 24.60
N ALA A 12 30.92 34.23 25.47
CA ALA A 12 31.57 32.93 25.25
C ALA A 12 30.68 31.72 25.58
N ALA A 13 29.64 31.90 26.41
CA ALA A 13 28.74 30.81 26.82
C ALA A 13 27.61 30.52 25.81
N ALA A 14 27.33 31.43 24.87
CA ALA A 14 26.27 31.26 23.88
C ALA A 14 26.72 30.52 22.61
N ALA A 15 28.04 30.44 22.34
CA ALA A 15 28.58 29.86 21.11
C ALA A 15 28.79 28.33 21.18
N THR A 16 28.82 27.73 22.38
CA THR A 16 29.11 26.29 22.54
C THR A 16 27.88 25.40 22.45
N LEU A 17 26.66 25.94 22.44
CA LEU A 17 25.43 25.14 22.31
C LEU A 17 25.04 24.79 20.86
N TRP A 18 25.76 25.29 19.86
CA TRP A 18 25.42 25.09 18.44
C TRP A 18 26.15 23.94 17.75
N LEU A 19 27.09 23.25 18.41
CA LEU A 19 27.81 22.12 17.79
C LEU A 19 27.21 20.73 18.07
N ALA A 20 26.16 20.60 18.87
CA ALA A 20 25.53 19.31 19.16
C ALA A 20 24.31 18.99 18.27
N ALA A 21 23.95 19.88 17.33
CA ALA A 21 22.85 19.66 16.39
C ALA A 21 23.35 19.09 15.05
N SER A 22 24.14 18.02 15.10
CA SER A 22 24.27 17.16 13.92
C SER A 22 23.09 16.18 13.96
N PRO A 23 22.09 16.28 13.07
CA PRO A 23 21.17 15.18 12.90
C PRO A 23 22.00 13.98 12.43
N LEU A 24 22.17 12.97 13.29
CA LEU A 24 22.39 11.63 12.81
C LEU A 24 21.14 11.27 12.01
N HIS A 25 21.14 11.64 10.73
CA HIS A 25 20.27 11.01 9.75
C HIS A 25 20.73 9.55 9.70
N ALA A 26 20.05 8.70 10.48
CA ALA A 26 20.08 7.27 10.24
C ALA A 26 19.72 7.08 8.76
N GLN A 27 20.73 6.74 7.96
CA GLN A 27 20.54 6.50 6.54
C GLN A 27 19.82 5.16 6.42
N ASP A 28 18.52 5.18 6.14
CA ASP A 28 17.70 3.97 5.91
C ASP A 28 18.07 3.21 4.61
N THR A 29 19.23 3.51 4.02
CA THR A 29 19.73 2.86 2.81
C THR A 29 20.62 1.69 3.20
N ALA A 30 20.02 0.50 3.26
CA ALA A 30 20.77 -0.75 3.38
C ALA A 30 21.14 -1.28 1.99
N TYR A 31 22.29 -1.92 1.85
CA TYR A 31 22.74 -2.57 0.62
C TYR A 31 22.80 -4.08 0.83
N LYS A 32 22.21 -4.84 -0.10
CA LYS A 32 22.30 -6.30 -0.14
C LYS A 32 23.53 -6.70 -0.95
N CYS A 33 24.54 -7.26 -0.29
CA CYS A 33 25.79 -7.69 -0.87
C CYS A 33 25.78 -9.22 -1.03
N SER A 34 26.03 -9.70 -2.25
CA SER A 34 26.19 -11.14 -2.51
C SER A 34 27.69 -11.47 -2.57
N SER A 35 28.14 -12.38 -1.71
CA SER A 35 29.50 -12.89 -1.67
C SER A 35 29.52 -14.42 -1.86
N ARG A 36 30.69 -15.01 -2.13
CA ARG A 36 30.84 -16.47 -2.28
C ARG A 36 30.38 -17.27 -1.05
N GLY A 37 30.27 -16.64 0.12
CA GLY A 37 29.81 -17.25 1.37
C GLY A 37 28.36 -16.94 1.75
N GLY A 38 27.60 -16.21 0.92
CA GLY A 38 26.20 -15.88 1.17
C GLY A 38 25.87 -14.39 1.01
N THR A 39 24.67 -14.03 1.48
CA THR A 39 24.18 -12.65 1.43
C THR A 39 24.50 -11.92 2.75
N THR A 40 25.17 -10.79 2.66
CA THR A 40 25.38 -9.86 3.79
C THR A 40 24.67 -8.54 3.51
N TYR A 41 24.35 -7.78 4.57
CA TYR A 41 23.74 -6.46 4.45
C TYR A 41 24.72 -5.43 5.02
N ALA A 42 24.89 -4.31 4.32
CA ALA A 42 25.81 -3.26 4.72
C ALA A 42 25.14 -1.89 4.56
N ASP A 43 25.54 -0.93 5.40
CA ASP A 43 25.05 0.46 5.31
C ASP A 43 25.82 1.28 4.25
N ARG A 44 26.79 0.66 3.58
CA ARG A 44 27.60 1.26 2.51
C ARG A 44 27.50 0.45 1.22
N PRO A 45 27.61 1.11 0.04
CA PRO A 45 27.65 0.41 -1.25
C PRO A 45 28.76 -0.63 -1.30
N CYS A 46 28.46 -1.80 -1.85
CA CYS A 46 29.41 -2.89 -2.07
C CYS A 46 29.44 -3.29 -3.56
N PRO A 47 30.58 -3.79 -4.08
CA PRO A 47 30.71 -4.17 -5.48
C PRO A 47 29.67 -5.23 -5.87
N GLY A 48 28.83 -4.94 -6.86
CA GLY A 48 27.76 -5.83 -7.30
C GLY A 48 26.56 -5.94 -6.33
N GLY A 49 26.51 -5.12 -5.28
CA GLY A 49 25.41 -5.09 -4.33
C GLY A 49 24.20 -4.30 -4.82
N ARG A 50 23.01 -4.69 -4.35
CA ARG A 50 21.76 -4.00 -4.67
C ARG A 50 21.35 -3.09 -3.50
N MET A 51 21.07 -1.83 -3.79
CA MET A 51 20.47 -0.91 -2.81
C MET A 51 19.05 -1.38 -2.46
N LEU A 52 18.77 -1.51 -1.17
CA LEU A 52 17.44 -1.69 -0.61
C LEU A 52 16.93 -0.30 -0.24
N GLY A 53 15.82 0.11 -0.87
CA GLY A 53 15.11 1.30 -0.44
C GLY A 53 14.54 1.15 0.97
N PRO A 54 13.95 2.22 1.53
CA PRO A 54 13.33 2.16 2.85
C PRO A 54 12.36 0.96 2.91
N ALA A 55 12.47 0.18 3.98
CA ALA A 55 11.57 -0.95 4.18
C ALA A 55 10.13 -0.44 4.20
N GLY A 56 9.34 -0.83 3.20
CA GLY A 56 7.91 -0.51 3.20
C GLY A 56 7.24 -1.06 4.47
N PRO A 57 6.14 -0.45 4.93
CA PRO A 57 5.45 -0.89 6.14
C PRO A 57 5.10 -2.37 6.01
N ARG A 58 5.50 -3.19 7.01
CA ARG A 58 5.09 -4.59 7.07
C ARG A 58 3.57 -4.65 7.19
N LYS A 59 2.90 -5.27 6.21
CA LYS A 59 1.46 -5.55 6.31
C LYS A 59 1.24 -6.49 7.49
N THR A 60 0.73 -5.96 8.58
CA THR A 60 0.35 -6.76 9.74
C THR A 60 -0.95 -7.50 9.43
N GLU A 61 -1.22 -8.61 10.11
CA GLU A 61 -2.45 -9.39 9.89
C GLU A 61 -3.73 -8.55 10.09
N ARG A 62 -3.66 -7.49 10.91
CA ARG A 62 -4.72 -6.49 11.11
C ARG A 62 -5.06 -5.66 9.87
N THR A 63 -4.18 -5.60 8.87
CA THR A 63 -4.45 -4.95 7.57
C THR A 63 -5.00 -5.93 6.53
N ARG A 64 -5.20 -7.21 6.86
CA ARG A 64 -5.83 -8.17 5.95
C ARG A 64 -7.33 -7.88 5.88
N ALA A 65 -7.84 -7.69 4.66
CA ALA A 65 -9.27 -7.49 4.45
C ALA A 65 -10.05 -8.67 5.06
N VAL A 66 -11.07 -8.38 5.86
CA VAL A 66 -11.94 -9.39 6.45
C VAL A 66 -12.56 -10.21 5.31
N PRO A 67 -12.54 -11.56 5.36
CA PRO A 67 -13.17 -12.39 4.35
C PRO A 67 -14.66 -12.08 4.23
N GLN A 68 -15.05 -11.35 3.19
CA GLN A 68 -16.46 -11.03 2.91
C GLN A 68 -17.28 -12.26 2.50
N ASP A 69 -16.61 -13.40 2.29
CA ASP A 69 -17.20 -14.63 1.83
C ASP A 69 -18.23 -15.19 2.83
N ARG A 70 -17.99 -15.05 4.15
CA ARG A 70 -18.94 -15.57 5.15
C ARG A 70 -20.32 -14.90 5.06
N ALA A 71 -20.34 -13.57 4.94
CA ALA A 71 -21.60 -12.83 4.82
C ALA A 71 -22.32 -13.13 3.50
N LYS A 72 -21.57 -13.25 2.39
CA LYS A 72 -22.14 -13.62 1.09
C LYS A 72 -22.73 -15.03 1.09
N ILE A 73 -22.02 -16.00 1.68
CA ILE A 73 -22.50 -17.38 1.80
C ILE A 73 -23.80 -17.43 2.61
N ALA A 74 -23.83 -16.77 3.77
CA ALA A 74 -25.03 -16.73 4.62
C ALA A 74 -26.24 -16.12 3.89
N ARG A 75 -26.04 -14.99 3.17
CA ARG A 75 -27.12 -14.36 2.40
C ARG A 75 -27.61 -15.24 1.25
N ARG A 76 -26.68 -15.88 0.53
CA ARG A 76 -27.03 -16.80 -0.57
C ARG A 76 -27.74 -18.06 -0.08
N ALA A 77 -27.45 -18.53 1.14
CA ALA A 77 -28.14 -19.68 1.73
C ALA A 77 -29.64 -19.42 1.99
N MET A 78 -30.04 -18.15 2.13
CA MET A 78 -31.45 -17.75 2.31
C MET A 78 -32.23 -17.63 1.00
N LEU A 79 -31.56 -17.74 -0.16
CA LEU A 79 -32.19 -17.63 -1.47
C LEU A 79 -32.75 -18.99 -1.94
N SER A 80 -33.82 -18.94 -2.74
CA SER A 80 -34.35 -20.13 -3.43
C SER A 80 -33.27 -20.74 -4.34
N GLU A 81 -33.43 -22.02 -4.69
CA GLU A 81 -32.49 -22.70 -5.59
C GLU A 81 -32.40 -22.02 -6.96
N GLU A 82 -33.54 -21.58 -7.48
CA GLU A 82 -33.61 -20.82 -8.73
C GLU A 82 -32.84 -19.49 -8.63
N ALA A 83 -33.06 -18.72 -7.55
CA ALA A 83 -32.34 -17.46 -7.34
C ALA A 83 -30.83 -17.68 -7.14
N ARG A 84 -30.43 -18.77 -6.46
CA ARG A 84 -29.01 -19.16 -6.33
C ARG A 84 -28.39 -19.50 -7.68
N ALA A 85 -29.11 -20.21 -8.55
CA ALA A 85 -28.66 -20.52 -9.90
C ALA A 85 -28.53 -19.25 -10.76
N GLU A 86 -29.49 -18.34 -10.66
CA GLU A 86 -29.45 -17.04 -11.35
C GLU A 86 -28.26 -16.19 -10.86
N CYS A 87 -28.03 -16.11 -9.55
CA CYS A 87 -26.86 -15.42 -8.99
C CYS A 87 -25.54 -15.96 -9.55
N LYS A 88 -25.40 -17.30 -9.66
CA LYS A 88 -24.19 -17.92 -10.26
C LYS A 88 -24.02 -17.54 -11.72
N ALA A 89 -25.11 -17.53 -12.50
CA ALA A 89 -25.05 -17.14 -13.90
C ALA A 89 -24.69 -15.65 -14.06
N LEU A 90 -25.22 -14.78 -13.19
CA LEU A 90 -24.90 -13.34 -13.19
C LEU A 90 -23.46 -13.07 -12.76
N ASP A 91 -22.91 -13.82 -11.79
CA ASP A 91 -21.50 -13.72 -11.39
C ASP A 91 -20.57 -13.94 -12.59
N VAL A 92 -20.83 -14.96 -13.42
CA VAL A 92 -20.06 -15.24 -14.65
C VAL A 92 -20.20 -14.09 -15.65
N LYS A 93 -21.43 -13.65 -15.95
CA LYS A 93 -21.66 -12.53 -16.87
C LYS A 93 -20.96 -11.24 -16.44
N LEU A 94 -20.96 -10.93 -15.14
CA LEU A 94 -20.26 -9.77 -14.60
C LEU A 94 -18.74 -9.88 -14.78
N ALA A 95 -18.17 -11.07 -14.62
CA ALA A 95 -16.75 -11.29 -14.86
C ALA A 95 -16.42 -11.09 -16.35
N ASP A 96 -17.25 -11.62 -17.25
CA ASP A 96 -17.09 -11.49 -18.70
C ASP A 96 -17.21 -10.03 -19.16
N HIS A 97 -18.24 -9.30 -18.71
CA HIS A 97 -18.40 -7.88 -19.04
C HIS A 97 -17.21 -7.06 -18.55
N LYS A 98 -16.70 -7.32 -17.33
CA LYS A 98 -15.49 -6.65 -16.84
C LYS A 98 -14.26 -6.97 -17.68
N ALA A 99 -14.11 -8.22 -18.12
CA ALA A 99 -13.01 -8.63 -18.99
C ALA A 99 -13.08 -7.94 -20.36
N GLN A 100 -14.28 -7.85 -20.94
CA GLN A 100 -14.54 -7.17 -22.20
C GLN A 100 -14.25 -5.67 -22.11
N LEU A 101 -14.75 -4.99 -21.07
CA LEU A 101 -14.47 -3.57 -20.84
C LEU A 101 -12.97 -3.32 -20.62
N LYS A 102 -12.31 -4.19 -19.86
CA LYS A 102 -10.85 -4.10 -19.66
C LYS A 102 -10.08 -4.28 -20.97
N ALA A 103 -10.51 -5.20 -21.84
CA ALA A 103 -9.89 -5.43 -23.14
C ALA A 103 -10.05 -4.24 -24.10
N LYS A 104 -11.15 -3.48 -23.99
CA LYS A 104 -11.40 -2.28 -24.81
C LYS A 104 -10.58 -1.05 -24.37
N GLY A 105 -10.17 -0.98 -23.11
CA GLY A 105 -9.31 0.11 -22.61
C GLY A 105 -9.97 1.49 -22.74
N GLU A 106 -9.27 2.45 -23.35
CA GLU A 106 -9.76 3.83 -23.52
C GLU A 106 -10.87 3.96 -24.58
N ALA A 107 -11.12 2.93 -25.40
CA ALA A 107 -12.16 2.92 -26.42
C ALA A 107 -13.55 2.47 -25.90
N VAL A 108 -13.72 2.34 -24.59
CA VAL A 108 -15.01 1.98 -23.98
C VAL A 108 -16.00 3.13 -24.17
N THR A 109 -17.15 2.83 -24.77
CA THR A 109 -18.28 3.76 -24.84
C THR A 109 -19.30 3.48 -23.73
N LEU A 110 -20.23 4.41 -23.51
CA LEU A 110 -21.31 4.23 -22.53
C LEU A 110 -22.16 3.00 -22.85
N GLU A 111 -22.42 2.76 -24.13
CA GLU A 111 -23.19 1.60 -24.62
C GLU A 111 -22.54 0.27 -24.24
N ASP A 112 -21.21 0.24 -24.15
CA ASP A 112 -20.47 -0.94 -23.71
C ASP A 112 -20.60 -1.20 -22.21
N GLU A 113 -20.77 -0.16 -21.41
CA GLU A 113 -20.95 -0.26 -19.96
C GLU A 113 -22.38 -0.63 -19.55
N MET A 114 -23.38 -0.27 -20.37
CA MET A 114 -24.80 -0.49 -20.08
C MET A 114 -25.15 -1.95 -19.72
N PRO A 115 -24.69 -2.99 -20.45
CA PRO A 115 -24.92 -4.39 -20.08
C PRO A 115 -24.39 -4.75 -18.70
N MET A 116 -23.23 -4.20 -18.32
CA MET A 116 -22.66 -4.40 -16.99
C MET A 116 -23.56 -3.77 -15.93
N VAL A 117 -24.06 -2.56 -16.16
CA VAL A 117 -24.95 -1.86 -15.22
C VAL A 117 -26.25 -2.62 -15.01
N PHE A 118 -26.89 -3.11 -16.08
CA PHE A 118 -28.12 -3.91 -15.97
C PHE A 118 -27.88 -5.22 -15.21
N THR A 119 -26.78 -5.91 -15.51
CA THR A 119 -26.41 -7.15 -14.81
C THR A 119 -26.15 -6.88 -13.32
N GLN A 120 -25.46 -5.78 -12.99
CA GLN A 120 -25.25 -5.37 -11.59
C GLN A 120 -26.55 -5.01 -10.88
N LYS A 121 -27.50 -4.35 -11.56
CA LYS A 121 -28.81 -4.02 -11.00
C LYS A 121 -29.55 -5.30 -10.63
N ARG A 122 -29.63 -6.26 -11.57
CA ARG A 122 -30.27 -7.56 -11.33
C ARG A 122 -29.64 -8.33 -10.18
N PHE A 123 -28.31 -8.31 -10.10
CA PHE A 123 -27.55 -8.95 -9.01
C PHE A 123 -27.94 -8.40 -7.63
N ARG A 124 -28.14 -7.08 -7.53
CA ARG A 124 -28.57 -6.42 -6.28
C ARG A 124 -30.02 -6.73 -5.93
N GLU A 125 -30.92 -6.78 -6.92
CA GLU A 125 -32.34 -7.12 -6.73
C GLU A 125 -32.51 -8.52 -6.12
N LEU A 126 -31.75 -9.49 -6.63
CA LEU A 126 -31.74 -10.87 -6.13
C LEU A 126 -30.97 -11.03 -4.82
N ARG A 127 -30.33 -9.97 -4.32
CA ARG A 127 -29.51 -9.98 -3.10
C ARG A 127 -28.39 -11.03 -3.13
N CYS A 128 -27.86 -11.25 -4.32
CA CYS A 128 -26.55 -11.84 -4.49
C CYS A 128 -25.47 -10.93 -3.84
#